data_AF-A0A1H2Z946-F1
#
_entry.id   AF-A0A1H2Z946-F1
#
_cell.length_a   1.000
_cell.length_b   1.000
_cell.length_c   1.000
_cell.angle_alpha   90.00
_cell.angle_beta   90.00
_cell.angle_gamma   90.00
#
_symmetry.space_group_name_H-M   'P 1'
#
loop_
_entity.id
_entity.type
_entity.pdbx_description
1 polymer ?
#
loop_
_entity_poly.entity_id
_entity_poly.type
_entity_poly.pdbx_seq_one_letter_code
_entity_poly.pdbx_strand_id
1 'polypeptide(L)'
;MKKKPNIKIGIIINIALTVLSIVYMFVYYIERNGFEFNYNSLEFFIYLFIFYIFPFIIGVNLLFFLFYSFFYKWARIGLVITLLMAALFYL
;
A
#
# COMPACT_ATOMS: atom_id res chain seq x y z
N MET A 1 31.44 9.53 -3.54
CA MET A 1 30.29 9.29 -4.44
C MET A 1 29.18 8.61 -3.64
N LYS A 2 28.01 9.25 -3.43
CA LYS A 2 26.88 8.57 -2.77
C LYS A 2 26.43 7.41 -3.66
N LYS A 3 26.62 6.18 -3.18
CA LYS A 3 26.22 4.96 -3.90
C LYS A 3 24.70 4.99 -4.04
N LYS A 4 24.20 4.88 -5.27
CA LYS A 4 22.75 4.89 -5.50
C LYS A 4 22.13 3.65 -4.85
N PRO A 5 20.98 3.78 -4.15
CA PRO A 5 20.30 2.64 -3.56
C PRO A 5 19.85 1.64 -4.64
N ASN A 6 19.93 0.35 -4.36
CA ASN A 6 19.54 -0.67 -5.35
C ASN A 6 18.02 -0.64 -5.55
N ILE A 7 17.57 -0.24 -6.75
CA ILE A 7 16.14 -0.13 -7.09
C ILE A 7 15.45 -1.49 -7.03
N LYS A 8 16.10 -2.55 -7.51
CA LYS A 8 15.49 -3.90 -7.57
C LYS A 8 15.08 -4.35 -6.17
N ILE A 9 15.96 -4.15 -5.20
CA ILE A 9 15.70 -4.51 -3.80
C ILE A 9 14.55 -3.68 -3.23
N GLY A 10 14.54 -2.37 -3.46
CA GLY A 10 13.46 -1.51 -2.98
C GLY A 10 12.08 -1.88 -3.56
N ILE A 11 12.02 -2.21 -4.86
CA ILE A 11 10.79 -2.68 -5.49
C ILE A 11 10.32 -4.00 -4.86
N ILE A 12 11.23 -4.96 -4.67
CA ILE A 12 10.91 -6.25 -4.02
C ILE A 12 10.36 -6.02 -2.61
N ILE A 13 11.00 -5.16 -1.81
CA ILE A 13 10.54 -4.84 -0.45
C ILE A 13 9.16 -4.18 -0.48
N ASN A 14 8.92 -3.23 -1.38
CA ASN A 14 7.62 -2.55 -1.50
C ASN A 14 6.51 -3.54 -1.88
N ILE A 15 6.75 -4.42 -2.86
CA ILE A 15 5.81 -5.48 -3.24
C ILE A 15 5.57 -6.43 -2.05
N ALA A 16 6.63 -6.87 -1.36
CA ALA A 16 6.51 -7.77 -0.22
C ALA A 16 5.67 -7.16 0.91
N LEU A 17 5.91 -5.90 1.27
CA LEU A 17 5.13 -5.18 2.28
C LEU A 17 3.67 -5.00 1.87
N THR A 18 3.43 -4.68 0.60
CA THR A 18 2.08 -4.56 0.04
C THR A 18 1.34 -5.90 0.13
N VAL A 19 1.94 -7.00 -0.33
CA VAL A 19 1.33 -8.34 -0.24
C VAL A 19 1.10 -8.75 1.20
N LEU A 20 2.08 -8.55 2.08
CA LEU A 20 1.97 -8.88 3.51
C LEU A 20 0.77 -8.16 4.15
N SER A 21 0.55 -6.89 3.81
CA SER A 21 -0.56 -6.12 4.36
C SER A 21 -1.93 -6.62 3.91
N ILE A 22 -2.06 -7.06 2.65
CA ILE A 22 -3.28 -7.67 2.12
C ILE A 22 -3.53 -9.00 2.82
N VAL A 23 -2.50 -9.85 2.95
CA VAL A 23 -2.61 -11.16 3.61
C VAL A 23 -2.97 -11.02 5.08
N TYR A 24 -2.28 -10.15 5.83
CA TYR A 24 -2.56 -9.91 7.24
C TYR A 24 -4.02 -9.52 7.48
N MET A 25 -4.54 -8.60 6.66
CA MET A 25 -5.92 -8.13 6.81
C MET A 25 -6.95 -9.16 6.37
N PHE A 26 -6.64 -9.96 5.35
CA PHE A 26 -7.49 -11.07 4.94
C PHE A 26 -7.60 -12.12 6.06
N VAL A 27 -6.48 -12.48 6.69
CA VAL A 27 -6.45 -13.40 7.84
C VAL A 27 -7.22 -12.80 9.02
N TYR A 28 -6.99 -11.53 9.35
CA TYR A 28 -7.68 -10.83 10.43
C TYR A 28 -9.21 -10.79 10.22
N TYR A 29 -9.64 -10.57 8.98
CA TYR A 29 -11.05 -10.62 8.61
C TYR A 29 -11.68 -12.00 8.87
N ILE A 30 -11.01 -13.07 8.43
CA ILE A 30 -11.48 -14.45 8.63
C ILE A 30 -11.52 -14.80 10.12
N GLU A 31 -10.51 -14.43 10.89
CA GLU A 31 -10.45 -14.71 12.32
C GLU A 31 -11.61 -14.08 13.07
N ARG A 32 -12.00 -12.85 12.70
CA ARG A 32 -13.03 -12.10 13.42
C ARG A 32 -14.45 -12.44 13.02
N ASN A 33 -14.68 -12.82 11.75
CA ASN A 33 -16.03 -12.98 11.21
C ASN A 33 -16.33 -14.39 10.67
N GLY A 34 -15.36 -15.29 10.65
CA GLY A 34 -15.46 -16.55 9.93
C GLY A 34 -15.35 -16.37 8.40
N PHE A 35 -15.33 -17.48 7.66
CA PHE A 35 -15.31 -17.46 6.20
C PHE A 35 -16.72 -17.64 5.63
N GLU A 36 -17.54 -16.61 5.74
CA GLU A 36 -18.85 -16.56 5.10
C GLU A 36 -18.86 -15.56 3.96
N PHE A 37 -19.30 -15.97 2.77
CA PHE A 37 -19.49 -15.10 1.61
C PHE A 37 -20.97 -14.72 1.51
N ASN A 38 -21.37 -13.64 2.18
CA ASN A 38 -22.70 -13.06 2.12
C ASN A 38 -22.59 -11.53 1.93
N TYR A 39 -23.71 -10.83 1.73
CA TYR A 39 -23.69 -9.40 1.43
C TYR A 39 -23.03 -8.57 2.55
N ASN A 40 -23.37 -8.85 3.81
CA ASN A 40 -22.82 -8.13 4.97
C ASN A 40 -21.31 -8.36 5.13
N SER A 41 -20.85 -9.58 4.82
CA SER A 41 -19.44 -9.95 4.92
C SER A 41 -18.61 -9.27 3.81
N LEU A 42 -19.18 -9.16 2.60
CA LEU A 42 -18.59 -8.42 1.48
C LEU A 42 -18.54 -6.91 1.76
N GLU A 43 -19.61 -6.33 2.33
CA GLU A 43 -19.63 -4.93 2.75
C GLU A 43 -18.54 -4.66 3.81
N PHE A 44 -18.44 -5.51 4.84
CA PHE A 44 -17.39 -5.39 5.85
C PHE A 44 -15.99 -5.48 5.24
N PHE A 45 -15.76 -6.40 4.30
CA PHE A 45 -14.47 -6.50 3.61
C PHE A 45 -14.14 -5.24 2.82
N ILE A 46 -15.12 -4.64 2.13
CA ILE A 46 -14.95 -3.37 1.42
C ILE A 46 -14.58 -2.25 2.40
N TYR A 47 -15.29 -2.15 3.54
CA TYR A 47 -14.93 -1.19 4.60
C TYR A 47 -13.50 -1.40 5.10
N LEU A 48 -13.13 -2.65 5.39
CA LEU A 48 -11.80 -2.99 5.86
C LEU A 48 -10.71 -2.64 4.83
N PHE A 49 -11.00 -2.90 3.56
CA PHE A 49 -10.10 -2.57 2.45
C PHE A 49 -9.93 -1.06 2.29
N ILE A 50 -11.03 -0.32 2.25
CA ILE A 50 -11.03 1.13 2.05
C ILE A 50 -10.38 1.84 3.24
N PHE A 51 -10.80 1.56 4.48
CA PHE A 51 -10.36 2.35 5.64
C PHE A 51 -9.00 1.97 6.21
N TYR A 52 -8.46 0.80 5.85
CA TYR A 52 -7.22 0.31 6.46
C TYR A 52 -6.19 -0.15 5.42
N ILE A 53 -6.55 -1.07 4.51
CA ILE A 53 -5.59 -1.60 3.53
C ILE A 53 -5.14 -0.51 2.57
N PHE A 54 -6.08 0.24 2.00
CA PHE A 54 -5.78 1.24 0.99
C PHE A 54 -4.92 2.40 1.53
N PRO A 55 -5.23 2.99 2.71
CA PRO A 55 -4.35 3.88 3.46
C PRO A 55 -2.94 3.34 3.69
N PHE A 56 -2.83 2.07 4.10
CA PHE A 56 -1.54 1.44 4.36
C PHE A 56 -0.71 1.32 3.08
N ILE A 57 -1.33 0.86 1.98
CA ILE A 57 -0.67 0.76 0.67
C ILE A 57 -0.19 2.13 0.20
N ILE A 58 -1.03 3.17 0.34
CA ILE A 58 -0.64 4.56 0.04
C ILE A 58 0.57 4.96 0.88
N GLY A 59 0.55 4.67 2.19
CA GLY A 59 1.65 4.99 3.11
C GLY A 59 2.97 4.32 2.72
N VAL A 60 2.97 3.01 2.47
CA VAL A 60 4.17 2.26 2.05
C VAL A 60 4.72 2.79 0.73
N ASN A 61 3.83 3.05 -0.25
CA ASN A 61 4.25 3.61 -1.53
C ASN A 61 4.78 5.04 -1.39
N LEU A 62 4.18 5.85 -0.53
CA LEU A 62 4.66 7.20 -0.25
C LEU A 62 6.08 7.15 0.30
N LEU A 63 6.34 6.32 1.31
CA LEU A 63 7.68 6.12 1.86
C LEU A 63 8.69 5.66 0.81
N PHE A 64 8.31 4.68 -0.03
CA PHE A 64 9.15 4.19 -1.10
C PHE A 64 9.51 5.30 -2.10
N PHE A 65 8.52 6.00 -2.66
CA PHE A 65 8.78 7.02 -3.66
C PHE A 65 9.47 8.25 -3.07
N LEU A 66 9.17 8.62 -1.82
CA LEU A 66 9.82 9.72 -1.13
C LEU A 66 11.31 9.44 -0.93
N PHE A 67 11.68 8.23 -0.50
CA PHE A 67 13.09 7.83 -0.42
C PHE A 67 13.78 7.77 -1.80
N TYR A 68 13.15 7.16 -2.80
CA TYR A 68 13.76 6.99 -4.12
C TYR A 68 13.78 8.27 -4.97
N SER A 69 12.92 9.26 -4.69
CA SER A 69 12.82 10.54 -5.42
C SER A 69 14.11 11.39 -5.37
N PHE A 70 14.90 11.22 -4.31
CA PHE A 70 16.19 11.88 -4.15
C PHE A 70 17.25 11.34 -5.11
N PHE A 71 17.10 10.10 -5.56
CA PHE A 71 18.09 9.39 -6.36
C PHE A 71 17.67 9.17 -7.81
N TYR A 72 16.36 9.16 -8.09
CA TYR A 72 15.79 8.79 -9.38
C TYR A 72 14.70 9.74 -9.86
N LYS A 73 14.81 10.21 -11.11
CA LYS A 73 13.83 11.14 -11.71
C LYS A 73 12.44 10.51 -11.83
N TRP A 74 12.33 9.24 -12.22
CA TRP A 74 11.04 8.54 -12.33
C TRP A 74 10.32 8.41 -10.98
N ALA A 75 11.07 8.30 -9.87
CA ALA A 75 10.48 8.17 -8.55
C ALA A 75 9.78 9.47 -8.11
N ARG A 76 10.15 10.62 -8.68
CA ARG A 76 9.40 11.89 -8.49
C ARG A 76 8.02 11.84 -9.14
N ILE A 77 7.91 11.21 -10.32
CA ILE A 77 6.62 11.02 -11.00
C ILE A 77 5.74 10.09 -10.16
N GLY A 78 6.31 8.97 -9.70
CA GLY A 78 5.62 8.05 -8.79
C GLY A 78 5.14 8.74 -7.51
N LEU A 79 5.98 9.58 -6.90
CA LEU A 79 5.64 10.36 -5.72
C LEU A 79 4.44 11.29 -5.96
N VAL A 80 4.41 12.01 -7.08
CA VAL A 80 3.29 12.90 -7.44
C VAL A 80 2.00 12.09 -7.59
N ILE A 81 2.05 10.93 -8.27
CA ILE A 81 0.88 10.06 -8.42
C ILE A 81 0.39 9.56 -7.05
N THR A 82 1.30 9.11 -6.18
CA THR A 82 0.93 8.66 -4.83
C THR A 82 0.33 9.79 -3.98
N LEU A 83 0.84 11.02 -4.11
CA LEU A 83 0.28 12.19 -3.44
C LEU A 83 -1.12 12.55 -3.97
N LEU A 84 -1.34 12.46 -5.29
CA LEU A 84 -2.66 12.70 -5.88
C LEU A 84 -3.66 11.65 -5.44
N MET A 85 -3.26 10.37 -5.40
CA MET A 85 -4.10 9.29 -4.85
C MET A 85 -4.42 9.53 -3.38
N ALA A 86 -3.43 9.92 -2.57
CA ALA A 86 -3.66 10.24 -1.17
C ALA A 86 -4.63 11.41 -1.02
N ALA A 87 -4.41 12.51 -1.74
CA ALA A 87 -5.31 13.65 -1.71
C ALA A 87 -6.73 13.25 -2.11
N LEU A 88 -6.93 12.53 -3.20
CA LEU A 88 -8.25 12.11 -3.66
C LEU A 88 -8.96 11.15 -2.70
N PHE A 89 -8.19 10.38 -1.92
CA PHE A 89 -8.76 9.45 -0.95
C PHE A 89 -9.12 10.09 0.40
N TYR A 90 -8.42 11.17 0.78
CA TYR A 90 -8.59 11.83 2.08
C TYR A 90 -9.38 13.15 2.03
N LEU A 91 -9.77 13.63 0.84
CA LEU A 91 -10.65 14.79 0.62
C LEU A 91 -12.09 14.34 0.37
#